data_AF-A0A485BWZ2-F1
#
_entry.id   AF-A0A485BWZ2-F1
#
_cell.length_a   1.000
_cell.length_b   1.000
_cell.length_c   1.000
_cell.angle_alpha   90.00
_cell.angle_beta   90.00
_cell.angle_gamma   90.00
#
_symmetry.space_group_name_H-M   'P 1'
#
loop_
_entity.id
_entity.type
_entity.pdbx_description
1 polymer ?
#
loop_
_entity_poly.entity_id
_entity_poly.type
_entity_poly.pdbx_seq_one_letter_code
_entity_poly.pdbx_strand_id
1 'polypeptide(L)' 'MTLVYLARAVTPGTYQVPQPQVESMYIPQWRATGTASGPLTVTP' A
#
# COMPACT_ATOMS: atom_id res chain seq x y z
N MET A 1 14.91 -2.72 8.67
CA MET A 1 14.71 -1.51 7.85
C MET A 1 13.23 -1.17 7.89
N THR A 2 12.88 0.10 8.14
CA THR A 2 11.49 0.54 8.27
C THR A 2 11.32 1.81 7.43
N LEU A 3 10.31 1.84 6.56
CA LEU A 3 9.94 3.01 5.77
C LEU A 3 8.62 3.58 6.33
N VAL A 4 8.53 4.90 6.46
CA VAL A 4 7.33 5.60 6.97
C VAL A 4 7.03 6.80 6.07
N TYR A 5 5.75 7.03 5.75
CA TYR A 5 5.27 8.17 4.99
C TYR A 5 4.00 8.76 5.61
N LEU A 6 3.76 10.05 5.38
CA LEU A 6 2.54 10.75 5.79
C LEU A 6 1.55 10.79 4.63
N ALA A 7 0.27 10.49 4.91
CA ALA A 7 -0.83 10.59 3.96
C ALA A 7 -2.06 11.23 4.62
N ARG A 8 -2.95 11.80 3.82
CA ARG A 8 -4.20 12.44 4.26
C ARG A 8 -5.39 11.82 3.53
N ALA A 9 -6.42 11.44 4.28
CA ALA A 9 -7.72 11.09 3.71
C ALA A 9 -8.44 12.36 3.23
N VAL A 10 -8.97 12.34 2.00
CA VAL A 10 -9.52 13.55 1.35
C VAL A 10 -10.95 13.34 0.91
N THR A 11 -11.20 12.42 -0.01
CA THR A 11 -12.53 12.19 -0.59
C THR A 11 -13.28 11.11 0.19
N PRO A 12 -14.50 11.38 0.69
CA PRO A 12 -15.32 10.36 1.34
C PRO A 12 -15.69 9.21 0.42
N GLY A 13 -15.66 7.99 0.94
CA GLY A 13 -15.93 6.77 0.16
C GLY A 13 -15.26 5.53 0.75
N THR A 14 -15.49 4.38 0.11
CA THR A 14 -14.81 3.12 0.44
C THR A 14 -13.87 2.74 -0.72
N TYR A 15 -12.59 2.55 -0.41
CA TYR A 15 -11.53 2.33 -1.39
C TYR A 15 -10.79 1.01 -1.11
N GLN A 16 -10.43 0.29 -2.17
CA GLN A 16 -9.57 -0.88 -2.05
C GLN A 16 -8.12 -0.43 -1.85
N VAL A 17 -7.47 -0.94 -0.80
CA VAL A 17 -6.05 -0.66 -0.54
C VAL A 17 -5.21 -1.69 -1.31
N PRO A 18 -4.30 -1.25 -2.21
CA PRO A 18 -3.44 -2.18 -2.93
C PRO A 18 -2.42 -2.84 -1.99
N GLN A 19 -2.01 -4.06 -2.34
CA GLN A 19 -0.93 -4.74 -1.64
C GLN A 19 0.41 -4.02 -1.86
N PRO A 20 1.26 -3.88 -0.83
CA PRO A 20 2.59 -3.32 -1.02
C PRO A 20 3.48 -4.30 -1.77
N GLN A 21 4.25 -3.81 -2.74
CA GLN A 21 5.20 -4.59 -3.53
C GLN A 21 6.63 -4.07 -3.33
N VAL A 22 7.58 -5.00 -3.29
CA VAL A 22 9.00 -4.70 -3.37
C VAL A 22 9.66 -5.64 -4.37
N GLU A 23 10.57 -5.12 -5.20
CA GLU A 23 11.33 -5.90 -6.17
C GLU A 23 12.77 -5.40 -6.27
N SER A 24 13.70 -6.29 -6.61
CA SER A 24 15.08 -5.91 -6.91
C SER A 24 15.17 -5.29 -8.30
N MET A 25 15.90 -4.16 -8.41
CA MET A 25 16.10 -3.46 -9.68
C MET A 25 16.93 -4.26 -10.70
N TYR A 26 17.79 -5.18 -10.24
CA TYR A 26 18.70 -5.93 -11.10
C TYR A 26 18.34 -7.41 -11.26
N ILE A 27 17.45 -7.91 -10.40
CA ILE A 27 17.06 -9.32 -10.35
C ILE A 27 15.53 -9.39 -10.16
N PRO A 28 14.72 -9.23 -11.20
CA PRO A 28 13.26 -9.05 -11.08
C PRO A 28 12.52 -10.26 -10.49
N GLN A 29 13.11 -11.46 -10.56
CA GLN A 29 12.59 -12.64 -9.89
C GLN A 29 12.63 -12.53 -8.35
N TRP A 30 13.44 -11.62 -7.80
CA TRP A 30 13.45 -11.31 -6.38
C TRP A 30 12.40 -10.23 -6.10
N ARG A 31 11.20 -10.68 -5.74
CA ARG A 31 10.05 -9.83 -5.42
C ARG A 31 9.24 -10.40 -4.27
N ALA A 32 8.54 -9.53 -3.56
CA ALA A 32 7.58 -9.91 -2.54
C ALA A 32 6.36 -8.98 -2.59
N THR A 33 5.19 -9.55 -2.28
CA THR A 33 3.94 -8.82 -2.09
C THR A 33 3.48 -9.01 -0.65
N GLY A 34 3.16 -7.91 0.03
CA GLY A 34 2.63 -7.95 1.39
C GLY A 34 1.11 -8.07 1.42
N THR A 35 0.55 -8.34 2.60
CA THR A 35 -0.90 -8.31 2.81
C THR A 35 -1.40 -6.87 2.89
N ALA A 36 -2.52 -6.58 2.23
CA ALA A 36 -3.24 -5.31 2.41
C ALA A 36 -4.10 -5.36 3.68
N SER A 37 -4.36 -4.21 4.28
CA SER A 37 -5.21 -4.06 5.48
C SER A 37 -6.71 -4.23 5.22
N GLY A 38 -7.11 -4.53 3.98
CA GLY A 38 -8.50 -4.52 3.54
C GLY A 38 -8.97 -3.14 3.05
N PRO A 39 -10.28 -2.97 2.80
CA PRO A 39 -10.81 -1.71 2.31
C PRO A 39 -10.67 -0.58 3.33
N LEU A 40 -10.35 0.62 2.83
CA LEU A 40 -10.28 1.86 3.61
C LEU A 40 -11.59 2.63 3.47
N THR A 41 -12.24 2.93 4.58
CA THR A 41 -13.41 3.83 4.63
C THR A 41 -12.98 5.23 5.05
N VAL A 42 -13.25 6.21 4.20
CA VAL A 42 -13.04 7.64 4.47
C VAL A 42 -14.37 8.26 4.85
N THR A 43 -14.49 8.74 6.08
CA THR A 43 -15.66 9.47 6.60
C THR A 43 -15.42 10.98 6.53
N PRO A 44 -16.49 11.80 6.38
CA PRO A 44 -16.42 13.25 6.56
C PRO A 44 -15.94 13.65 7.95
#